data_AF-A0A7C0ZPP6-F1
#
_entry.id   AF-A0A7C0ZPP6-F1
#
_cell.length_a   1.000
_cell.length_b   1.000
_cell.length_c   1.000
_cell.angle_alpha   90.00
_cell.angle_beta   90.00
_cell.angle_gamma   90.00
#
_symmetry.space_group_name_H-M   'P 1'
#
loop_
_entity.id
_entity.type
_entity.pdbx_description
1 polymer ?
#
loop_
_entity_poly.entity_id
_entity_poly.type
_entity_poly.pdbx_seq_one_letter_code
_entity_poly.pdbx_strand_id
1 'polypeptide(L)'
;MIYIHLATIGHSCNVSRNGSCNVSRSVRTEVSHLGKYKKKPEAPVVRVRIPRDRDREVLATVESMLGALHLKVRCLDGTVRIARIPGKMKKRIWIREGDVVIIIPWSFQDEKADVVWRYTAPQADWLRRRGYLS
;
A
#
# COMPACT_ATOMS: atom_id res chain seq x y z
N MET A 1 -60.73 1.95 -27.83
CA MET A 1 -61.71 1.65 -26.76
C MET A 1 -60.94 1.28 -25.52
N ILE A 2 -61.02 2.18 -24.55
CA ILE A 2 -60.44 2.09 -23.22
C ILE A 2 -61.10 0.92 -22.50
N TYR A 3 -60.32 0.00 -21.94
CA TYR A 3 -60.75 -0.76 -20.78
C TYR A 3 -59.63 -0.75 -19.74
N ILE A 4 -59.80 0.21 -18.84
CA ILE A 4 -59.24 0.22 -17.50
C ILE A 4 -59.98 -0.90 -16.75
N HIS A 5 -59.27 -1.88 -16.23
CA HIS A 5 -59.80 -2.69 -15.14
C HIS A 5 -58.86 -2.55 -13.95
N LEU A 6 -59.33 -1.75 -12.99
CA LEU A 6 -58.85 -1.67 -11.63
C LEU A 6 -59.31 -2.92 -10.85
N ALA A 7 -58.67 -3.08 -9.69
CA ALA A 7 -58.99 -4.00 -8.59
C ALA A 7 -58.42 -5.42 -8.77
N THR A 8 -57.77 -6.05 -7.79
CA THR A 8 -57.98 -6.00 -6.34
C THR A 8 -56.69 -6.37 -5.58
N ILE A 9 -56.47 -5.67 -4.47
CA ILE A 9 -55.58 -6.08 -3.37
C ILE A 9 -56.02 -7.46 -2.90
N GLY A 10 -55.14 -8.45 -3.03
CA GLY A 10 -55.31 -9.80 -2.51
C GLY A 10 -54.12 -10.20 -1.68
N HIS A 11 -54.12 -9.78 -0.41
CA HIS A 11 -53.35 -10.47 0.63
C HIS A 11 -53.86 -11.92 0.71
N SER A 12 -53.01 -12.88 0.36
CA SER A 12 -53.12 -14.22 0.91
C SER A 12 -51.81 -14.53 1.61
N CYS A 13 -51.87 -14.40 2.93
CA CYS A 13 -50.86 -14.87 3.86
C CYS A 13 -50.87 -16.40 3.78
N ASN A 14 -49.77 -17.01 3.35
CA ASN A 14 -49.56 -18.44 3.55
C ASN A 14 -48.36 -18.63 4.47
N VAL A 15 -48.65 -18.75 5.77
CA VAL A 15 -47.70 -19.17 6.79
C VAL A 15 -47.31 -20.62 6.47
N SER A 16 -46.10 -20.80 5.94
CA SER A 16 -45.49 -22.12 5.86
C SER A 16 -44.96 -22.50 7.24
N ARG A 17 -45.66 -23.46 7.84
CA ARG A 17 -45.23 -24.17 9.05
C ARG A 17 -44.02 -25.03 8.70
N ASN A 18 -42.90 -24.73 9.36
CA ASN A 18 -41.81 -25.65 9.68
C ASN A 18 -41.40 -26.63 8.57
N GLY A 19 -40.55 -26.14 7.67
CA GLY A 19 -39.73 -26.97 6.80
C GLY A 19 -38.52 -26.16 6.40
N SER A 20 -37.41 -26.34 7.11
CA SER A 20 -36.14 -25.69 6.80
C SER A 20 -35.71 -26.02 5.37
N CYS A 21 -36.01 -25.14 4.43
CA CYS A 21 -35.34 -25.10 3.15
C CYS A 21 -34.21 -24.09 3.26
N ASN A 22 -32.98 -24.61 3.37
CA ASN A 22 -31.78 -23.81 3.25
C ASN A 22 -31.73 -23.24 1.83
N VAL A 23 -32.27 -22.04 1.63
CA VAL A 23 -31.90 -21.21 0.48
C VAL A 23 -30.51 -20.69 0.78
N SER A 24 -29.50 -21.51 0.54
CA SER A 24 -28.16 -20.99 0.30
C SER A 24 -28.26 -20.19 -1.00
N ARG A 25 -28.53 -18.90 -0.86
CA ARG A 25 -28.35 -17.91 -1.92
C ARG A 25 -26.84 -17.83 -2.17
N SER A 26 -26.29 -18.82 -2.86
CA SER A 26 -24.93 -18.77 -3.35
C SER A 26 -24.93 -17.70 -4.43
N VAL A 27 -24.56 -16.49 -4.05
CA VAL A 27 -24.14 -15.47 -5.00
C VAL A 27 -23.01 -16.13 -5.78
N ARG A 28 -23.26 -16.54 -7.02
CA ARG A 28 -22.21 -16.90 -7.95
C ARG A 28 -21.42 -15.63 -8.22
N THR A 29 -20.45 -15.35 -7.39
CA THR A 29 -19.34 -14.51 -7.82
C THR A 29 -18.45 -15.43 -8.63
N GLU A 30 -18.63 -15.41 -9.94
CA GLU A 30 -17.61 -15.89 -10.87
C GLU A 30 -16.34 -15.07 -10.60
N VAL A 31 -15.43 -15.62 -9.80
CA VAL A 31 -14.10 -15.06 -9.60
C VAL A 31 -13.35 -15.35 -10.90
N SER A 32 -13.49 -14.41 -11.83
CA SER A 32 -12.79 -14.38 -13.11
C SER A 32 -11.30 -14.61 -12.91
N HIS A 33 -10.77 -15.54 -13.70
CA HIS A 33 -9.37 -15.92 -13.85
C HIS A 33 -8.39 -14.86 -13.32
N LEU A 34 -7.86 -15.07 -12.11
CA LEU A 34 -6.64 -14.41 -11.65
C LEU A 34 -5.53 -14.82 -12.61
N GLY A 35 -5.27 -13.96 -13.60
CA GLY A 35 -4.14 -14.08 -14.50
C GLY A 35 -2.89 -14.32 -13.66
N LYS A 36 -2.25 -15.47 -13.86
CA LYS A 36 -1.01 -15.84 -13.17
C LYS A 36 0.07 -14.82 -13.56
N TYR A 37 0.24 -13.78 -12.75
CA TYR A 37 1.34 -12.83 -12.91
C TYR A 37 2.64 -13.60 -12.69
N LYS A 38 3.35 -13.91 -13.77
CA LYS A 38 4.68 -14.53 -13.70
C LYS A 38 5.64 -13.54 -13.04
N LYS A 39 5.91 -13.72 -11.75
CA LYS A 39 6.97 -13.00 -11.02
C LYS A 39 8.28 -13.25 -11.79
N LYS A 40 8.82 -12.21 -12.43
CA LYS A 40 10.13 -12.26 -13.11
C LYS A 40 11.16 -12.74 -12.08
N PRO A 41 12.10 -13.64 -12.43
CA PRO A 41 13.08 -14.14 -11.48
C PRO A 41 13.78 -12.96 -10.82
N GLU A 42 13.62 -12.89 -9.50
CA GLU A 42 14.17 -11.82 -8.69
C GLU A 42 15.69 -11.85 -8.83
N ALA A 43 16.25 -10.79 -9.42
CA ALA A 43 17.69 -10.67 -9.65
C ALA A 43 18.43 -10.99 -8.35
N PRO A 44 19.61 -11.65 -8.43
CA PRO A 44 20.36 -12.02 -7.24
C PRO A 44 20.52 -10.80 -6.34
N VAL A 45 20.19 -10.96 -5.06
CA VAL A 45 20.21 -9.87 -4.08
C VAL A 45 21.65 -9.39 -3.93
N VAL A 46 22.01 -8.37 -4.70
CA VAL A 46 23.26 -7.63 -4.61
C VAL A 46 23.39 -7.09 -3.19
N ARG A 47 24.63 -7.03 -2.70
CA ARG A 47 25.02 -6.45 -1.40
C ARG A 47 24.17 -5.20 -1.07
N VAL A 48 23.31 -5.33 -0.06
CA VAL A 48 22.40 -4.27 0.38
C VAL A 48 23.17 -3.26 1.23
N ARG A 49 22.97 -1.96 0.99
CA ARG A 49 23.51 -0.90 1.83
C ARG A 49 22.74 -0.88 3.15
N ILE A 50 23.46 -1.02 4.26
CA ILE A 50 22.90 -0.86 5.61
C ILE A 50 23.10 0.61 6.03
N PRO A 51 22.12 1.23 6.72
CA PRO A 51 22.27 2.58 7.28
C PRO A 51 23.47 2.66 8.23
N ARG A 52 24.12 3.81 8.26
CA ARG A 52 25.25 4.08 9.15
C ARG A 52 24.91 5.14 10.18
N ASP A 53 25.13 4.81 11.46
CA ASP A 53 24.88 5.74 12.57
C ASP A 53 25.78 6.98 12.52
N ARG A 54 27.03 6.81 12.03
CA ARG A 54 28.01 7.90 11.88
C ARG A 54 27.50 9.05 10.99
N ASP A 55 26.70 8.71 9.99
CA ASP A 55 26.17 9.65 9.00
C ASP A 55 24.74 10.11 9.35
N ARG A 56 24.22 9.73 10.53
CA ARG A 56 22.83 9.95 10.96
C ARG A 56 21.82 9.46 9.92
N GLU A 57 22.11 8.32 9.29
CA GLU A 57 21.21 7.70 8.32
C GLU A 57 20.08 6.95 9.04
N VAL A 58 18.84 7.26 8.68
CA VAL A 58 17.65 6.64 9.25
C VAL A 58 16.87 5.94 8.14
N LEU A 59 16.38 4.74 8.41
CA LEU A 59 15.43 4.06 7.52
C LEU A 59 14.04 4.63 7.70
N ALA A 60 13.38 4.84 6.57
CA ALA A 60 12.02 5.34 6.56
C ALA A 60 11.21 4.72 5.43
N THR A 61 9.90 4.67 5.63
CA THR A 61 8.93 4.27 4.60
C THR A 61 8.18 5.50 4.12
N VAL A 62 8.00 5.63 2.81
CA VAL A 62 7.23 6.73 2.21
C VAL A 62 5.75 6.54 2.53
N GLU A 63 5.16 7.50 3.23
CA GLU A 63 3.74 7.49 3.60
C GLU A 63 2.90 8.18 2.52
N SER A 64 3.26 9.40 2.13
CA SER A 64 2.55 10.14 1.09
C SER A 64 3.44 11.14 0.35
N MET A 65 3.03 11.50 -0.87
CA MET A 65 3.72 12.52 -1.67
C MET A 65 3.11 13.91 -1.42
N LEU A 66 3.92 14.87 -0.94
CA LEU A 66 3.44 16.24 -0.67
C LEU A 66 3.53 17.14 -1.90
N GLY A 67 4.36 16.77 -2.89
CA GLY A 67 4.61 17.56 -4.09
C GLY A 67 5.82 18.48 -3.94
N ALA A 68 6.16 19.20 -5.01
CA ALA A 68 7.33 20.11 -5.04
C ALA A 68 8.66 19.48 -4.53
N LEU A 69 8.88 18.18 -4.83
CA LEU A 69 10.03 17.37 -4.37
C LEU A 69 10.04 17.03 -2.88
N HIS A 70 8.95 17.30 -2.17
CA HIS A 70 8.77 16.90 -0.78
C HIS A 70 7.84 15.69 -0.69
N LEU A 71 8.14 14.82 0.27
CA LEU A 71 7.33 13.66 0.60
C LEU A 71 7.33 13.44 2.12
N LYS A 72 6.26 12.85 2.61
CA LYS A 72 6.08 12.51 4.03
C LYS A 72 6.62 11.11 4.26
N VAL A 73 7.57 10.98 5.17
CA VAL A 73 8.19 9.70 5.53
C VAL A 73 7.90 9.34 6.98
N ARG A 74 7.59 8.06 7.20
CA ARG A 74 7.54 7.46 8.53
C ARG A 74 8.89 6.81 8.82
N CYS A 75 9.61 7.34 9.79
CA CYS A 75 10.93 6.86 10.16
C CYS A 75 10.82 5.70 11.16
N LEU A 76 11.85 4.85 11.23
CA LEU A 76 11.93 3.82 12.26
C LEU A 76 12.00 4.39 13.68
N ASP A 77 12.48 5.64 13.83
CA ASP A 77 12.48 6.35 15.10
C ASP A 77 11.07 6.64 15.64
N GLY A 78 10.02 6.38 14.85
CA GLY A 78 8.62 6.68 15.18
C GLY A 78 8.17 8.09 14.76
N THR A 79 9.11 8.99 14.47
CA THR A 79 8.82 10.35 14.00
C THR A 79 8.48 10.37 12.51
N VAL A 80 7.48 11.18 12.16
CA VAL A 80 7.13 11.46 10.77
C VAL A 80 7.80 12.75 10.33
N ARG A 81 8.56 12.68 9.23
CA ARG A 81 9.37 13.79 8.73
C ARG A 81 8.98 14.16 7.30
N ILE A 82 9.29 15.39 6.92
CA ILE A 82 9.20 15.87 5.55
C ILE A 82 10.56 15.72 4.90
N ALA A 83 10.66 14.81 3.94
CA ALA A 83 11.89 14.53 3.23
C ALA A 83 11.93 15.24 1.87
N ARG A 84 13.07 15.87 1.56
CA ARG A 84 13.38 16.48 0.27
C ARG A 84 14.06 15.47 -0.65
N ILE A 85 13.63 15.40 -1.91
CA ILE A 85 14.27 14.60 -2.95
C ILE A 85 15.34 15.45 -3.68
N PRO A 86 16.63 15.06 -3.63
CA PRO A 86 17.66 15.72 -4.43
C PRO A 86 17.36 15.61 -5.93
N GLY A 87 17.61 16.68 -6.69
CA GLY A 87 17.32 16.71 -8.14
C GLY A 87 18.00 15.59 -8.94
N LYS A 88 19.20 15.16 -8.51
CA LYS A 88 19.92 14.02 -9.09
C LYS A 88 19.13 12.71 -8.96
N MET A 89 18.43 12.53 -7.85
CA MET A 89 17.61 11.35 -7.58
C MET A 89 16.30 11.39 -8.37
N LYS A 90 15.61 12.54 -8.38
CA LYS A 90 14.35 12.74 -9.12
C LYS A 90 14.45 12.30 -10.58
N LYS A 91 15.57 12.59 -11.24
CA LYS A 91 15.80 12.25 -12.65
C LYS A 91 16.02 10.75 -12.90
N ARG A 92 16.48 10.00 -11.90
CA ARG A 92 16.94 8.61 -12.06
C ARG A 92 15.95 7.58 -11.54
N ILE A 93 15.23 7.92 -10.47
CA ILE A 93 14.44 6.96 -9.71
C ILE A 93 13.04 7.52 -9.50
N TRP A 94 12.05 6.69 -9.80
CA TRP A 94 10.65 6.95 -9.51
C TRP A 94 10.36 6.45 -8.10
N ILE A 95 9.88 7.34 -7.23
CA ILE A 95 9.51 7.03 -5.85
C ILE A 95 7.99 7.03 -5.77
N ARG A 96 7.42 6.01 -5.15
CA ARG A 96 5.99 5.90 -4.86
C ARG A 96 5.77 5.70 -3.36
N GLU A 97 4.51 5.79 -2.97
CA GLU A 97 4.06 5.47 -1.61
C GLU A 97 4.36 4.00 -1.30
N GLY A 98 4.81 3.72 -0.07
CA GLY A 98 5.23 2.39 0.37
C GLY A 98 6.66 1.99 0.00
N ASP A 99 7.41 2.81 -0.75
CA ASP A 99 8.83 2.57 -0.98
C ASP A 99 9.65 2.76 0.31
N VAL A 100 10.71 1.96 0.48
CA VAL A 100 11.67 2.09 1.59
C VAL A 100 12.85 2.95 1.14
N VAL A 101 13.18 3.95 1.96
CA VAL A 101 14.22 4.93 1.68
C VAL A 101 15.15 5.11 2.88
N ILE A 102 16.37 5.60 2.60
CA ILE A 102 17.27 6.14 3.62
C ILE A 102 17.15 7.65 3.59
N ILE A 103 16.95 8.24 4.76
CA ILE A 103 16.92 9.68 4.97
C ILE A 103 18.06 10.12 5.89
N ILE A 104 18.46 11.38 5.77
CA ILE A 104 19.33 12.06 6.75
C ILE A 104 18.55 13.26 7.30
N PRO A 105 18.22 13.29 8.59
CA PRO A 105 17.56 14.43 9.21
C PRO A 105 18.53 15.61 9.32
N TRP A 106 17.99 16.83 9.25
CA TRP A 106 18.79 18.03 9.40
C TRP A 106 19.22 18.22 10.86
N SER A 107 20.42 18.78 11.08
CA SER A 107 20.94 18.98 12.44
C SER A 107 20.14 19.98 13.28
N PHE A 108 19.47 20.93 12.63
CA PHE A 108 18.75 22.02 13.31
C PHE A 108 17.23 21.87 13.28
N GLN A 109 16.69 21.02 12.40
CA GLN A 109 15.25 20.79 12.27
C GLN A 109 14.98 19.30 12.02
N ASP A 110 14.65 18.56 13.07
CA ASP A 110 14.42 17.11 12.99
C ASP A 110 13.15 16.74 12.18
N GLU A 111 12.21 17.68 12.04
CA GLU A 111 11.02 17.51 11.19
C GLU A 111 11.37 17.40 9.70
N LYS A 112 12.56 17.85 9.28
CA LYS A 112 13.01 17.87 7.89
C LYS A 112 14.19 16.94 7.68
N ALA A 113 14.20 16.31 6.50
CA ALA A 113 15.25 15.40 6.11
C ALA A 113 15.55 15.49 4.60
N ASP A 114 16.68 14.95 4.18
CA ASP A 114 17.01 14.72 2.77
C ASP A 114 17.01 13.22 2.46
N VAL A 115 16.47 12.83 1.31
CA VAL A 115 16.48 11.44 0.83
C VAL A 115 17.82 11.13 0.16
N VAL A 116 18.51 10.10 0.66
CA VAL A 116 19.84 9.69 0.16
C VAL A 116 19.77 8.49 -0.77
N TRP A 117 18.92 7.51 -0.44
CA TRP A 117 18.85 6.25 -1.16
C TRP A 117 17.42 5.72 -1.21
N ARG A 118 17.07 5.02 -2.29
CA ARG A 118 15.84 4.23 -2.42
C ARG A 118 16.19 2.77 -2.59
N TYR A 119 15.60 1.89 -1.80
CA TYR A 119 15.74 0.46 -1.98
C TYR A 119 14.86 -0.05 -3.14
N THR A 120 15.21 -1.18 -3.72
CA THR A 120 14.32 -1.95 -4.58
C THR A 120 13.48 -2.92 -3.75
N ALA A 121 12.39 -3.45 -4.30
CA ALA A 121 11.53 -4.40 -3.58
C ALA A 121 12.30 -5.61 -2.99
N PRO A 122 13.21 -6.29 -3.73
CA PRO A 122 13.99 -7.39 -3.15
C PRO A 122 14.93 -6.95 -2.01
N GLN A 123 15.45 -5.71 -2.06
CA GLN A 123 16.29 -5.16 -1.00
C GLN A 123 15.45 -4.81 0.24
N ALA A 124 14.25 -4.25 0.05
CA ALA A 124 13.31 -4.00 1.13
C ALA A 124 12.89 -5.31 1.82
N ASP A 125 12.62 -6.37 1.06
CA ASP A 125 12.30 -7.69 1.60
C ASP A 125 13.50 -8.31 2.34
N TRP A 126 14.72 -8.07 1.86
CA TRP A 126 15.93 -8.46 2.59
C TRP A 126 16.04 -7.74 3.94
N LEU A 127 15.75 -6.44 3.99
CA LEU A 127 15.77 -5.65 5.24
C LEU A 127 14.71 -6.14 6.24
N ARG A 128 13.49 -6.44 5.76
CA ARG A 128 12.40 -7.04 6.57
C ARG A 128 12.80 -8.38 7.17
N ARG A 129 13.36 -9.29 6.36
CA ARG A 129 13.82 -10.61 6.84
C ARG A 129 14.93 -10.54 7.88
N ARG A 130 15.73 -9.47 7.86
CA ARG A 130 16.81 -9.24 8.83
C ARG A 130 16.34 -8.50 10.09
N GLY A 131 15.08 -8.07 10.15
CA GLY A 131 14.53 -7.34 11.30
C GLY A 131 14.93 -5.87 11.37
N TYR A 132 15.44 -5.28 10.27
CA TYR A 132 15.72 -3.83 10.23
C TYR A 132 14.46 -3.00 10.00
N LEU A 133 13.41 -3.59 9.43
CA LEU A 133 12.14 -2.94 9.17
C LEU A 133 11.06 -3.72 9.93
N SER A 134 10.34 -3.04 10.83
CA SER A 134 9.24 -3.59 11.62
C SER A 134 7.92 -3.61 10.85
#